data_AF-A0A3E5FT03-F1
#
_entry.id   AF-A0A3E5FT03-F1
#
_cell.length_a   1.000
_cell.length_b   1.000
_cell.length_c   1.000
_cell.angle_alpha   90.00
_cell.angle_beta   90.00
_cell.angle_gamma   90.00
#
_symmetry.space_group_name_H-M   'P 1'
#
loop_
_entity.id
_entity.type
_entity.pdbx_description
1 polymer ?
#
loop_
_entity_poly.entity_id
_entity_poly.type
_entity_poly.pdbx_seq_one_letter_code
_entity_poly.pdbx_strand_id
1 'polypeptide(L)'
;MIQIICGVLLVLIGIFVFWKYPIKSDTKSLTLAALLVILAVVLKRFSIMIPLFGFESLKISVEVIPMLLAGVLLAPGYCFIIGLAIDWVGLIIAPTSFPFLGFTLSAVLQTLIPSIIVRNIKDDYSKYLEKVIKVVLVLLAIGACVYVFSLEQVTISKQVVDITFNIKVFISVLCVIMVSVLFMVMYYYKRKLNNDDYHLFNKWLISVVLVEMAVTFCLTPYWLQVMYGIPFTLSLFIRVIKECIMIPVNIILGYTILRVIKRL
;
A
#
# COMPACT_ATOMS: atom_id res chain seq x y z
N MET A 1 -19.35 17.29 -4.99
CA MET A 1 -18.33 18.16 -4.34
C MET A 1 -17.00 17.46 -4.10
N ILE A 2 -16.96 16.28 -3.46
CA ILE A 2 -15.70 15.61 -3.12
C ILE A 2 -14.82 15.23 -4.34
N GLN A 3 -15.42 14.85 -5.47
CA GLN A 3 -14.68 14.53 -6.70
C GLN A 3 -13.97 15.75 -7.28
N ILE A 4 -14.60 16.94 -7.20
CA ILE A 4 -13.99 18.20 -7.63
C ILE A 4 -12.77 18.50 -6.75
N ILE A 5 -12.90 18.32 -5.43
CA ILE A 5 -11.78 18.50 -4.49
C ILE A 5 -10.63 17.54 -4.81
N CYS A 6 -10.94 16.26 -5.08
CA CYS A 6 -9.92 15.28 -5.48
C CYS A 6 -9.23 15.66 -6.79
N GLY A 7 -10.00 16.16 -7.77
CA GLY A 7 -9.45 16.66 -9.04
C GLY A 7 -8.52 17.85 -8.84
N VAL A 8 -8.92 18.83 -8.02
CA VAL A 8 -8.07 19.99 -7.68
C VAL A 8 -6.81 19.55 -6.95
N LEU A 9 -6.91 18.63 -5.98
CA LEU A 9 -5.76 18.09 -5.27
C LEU A 9 -4.79 17.36 -6.22
N LEU A 10 -5.30 16.55 -7.14
CA LEU A 10 -4.48 15.88 -8.16
C LEU A 10 -3.71 16.89 -9.01
N VAL A 11 -4.36 17.97 -9.46
CA VAL A 11 -3.72 19.03 -10.25
C VAL A 11 -2.65 19.75 -9.43
N LEU A 12 -2.95 20.12 -8.18
CA LEU A 12 -1.99 20.78 -7.29
C LEU A 12 -0.76 19.91 -7.01
N ILE A 13 -0.97 18.62 -6.73
CA ILE A 13 0.12 17.66 -6.55
C ILE A 13 0.94 17.54 -7.84
N GLY A 14 0.29 17.46 -9.01
CA GLY A 14 0.95 17.42 -10.30
C GLY A 14 1.84 18.63 -10.53
N ILE A 15 1.31 19.84 -10.36
CA ILE A 15 2.06 21.10 -10.50
C ILE A 15 3.25 21.12 -9.56
N PHE A 16 3.06 20.80 -8.29
CA PHE A 16 4.13 20.77 -7.29
C PHE A 16 5.23 19.75 -7.66
N VAL A 17 4.84 18.55 -8.07
CA VAL A 17 5.76 17.47 -8.43
C VAL A 17 6.58 17.84 -9.66
N PHE A 18 5.95 18.35 -10.72
CA PHE A 18 6.68 18.72 -11.95
C PHE A 18 7.54 19.96 -11.77
N TRP A 19 7.12 20.90 -10.92
CA TRP A 19 7.93 22.07 -10.60
C TRP A 19 9.18 21.72 -9.81
N LYS A 20 9.06 20.84 -8.80
CA LYS A 20 10.19 20.46 -7.94
C LYS A 20 11.06 19.35 -8.53
N TYR A 21 10.48 18.45 -9.33
CA TYR A 21 11.14 17.29 -9.92
C TYR A 21 10.77 17.16 -11.41
N PRO A 22 11.36 17.99 -12.28
CA PRO A 22 11.10 17.92 -13.71
C PRO A 22 11.49 16.55 -14.27
N ILE A 23 10.67 16.05 -15.19
CA ILE A 23 10.96 14.80 -15.89
C ILE A 23 12.20 15.02 -16.76
N LYS A 24 13.25 14.24 -16.51
CA LYS A 24 14.36 14.11 -17.45
C LYS A 24 14.03 12.95 -18.38
N SER A 25 13.91 13.22 -19.68
CA SER A 25 13.53 12.24 -20.71
C SER A 25 14.65 11.25 -20.99
N ASP A 26 14.96 10.39 -20.02
CA ASP A 26 15.87 9.26 -20.22
C ASP A 26 15.09 8.04 -20.73
N THR A 27 15.59 7.41 -21.79
CA THR A 27 14.96 6.25 -22.42
C THR A 27 14.85 5.09 -21.43
N LYS A 28 15.85 4.89 -20.56
CA LYS A 28 15.82 3.87 -19.51
C LYS A 28 14.70 4.09 -18.50
N SER A 29 14.48 5.33 -18.09
CA SER A 29 13.43 5.67 -17.12
C SER A 29 12.04 5.49 -17.72
N LEU A 30 11.88 5.84 -19.01
CA LEU A 30 10.62 5.69 -19.71
C LEU A 30 10.25 4.21 -19.95
N THR A 31 11.21 3.37 -20.35
CA THR A 31 10.95 1.94 -20.57
C THR A 31 10.62 1.23 -19.26
N LEU A 32 11.34 1.54 -18.18
CA LEU A 32 11.06 0.99 -16.86
C LEU A 32 9.69 1.43 -16.32
N ALA A 33 9.30 2.69 -16.55
CA ALA A 33 7.97 3.18 -16.22
C ALA A 33 6.87 2.39 -16.94
N ALA A 34 6.99 2.21 -18.27
CA ALA A 34 6.03 1.47 -19.06
C ALA A 34 5.90 0.00 -18.60
N LEU A 35 7.03 -0.66 -18.34
CA LEU A 35 7.05 -2.04 -17.86
C LEU A 35 6.36 -2.19 -16.50
N LEU A 36 6.60 -1.27 -15.57
CA LEU A 36 5.95 -1.29 -14.25
C LEU A 36 4.46 -0.98 -14.31
N VAL A 37 4.02 -0.09 -15.22
CA VAL A 37 2.59 0.16 -15.46
C VAL A 37 1.91 -1.12 -15.94
N ILE A 38 2.47 -1.77 -16.97
CA ILE A 38 1.91 -3.03 -17.51
C ILE A 38 1.86 -4.10 -16.42
N LEU A 39 2.96 -4.28 -15.68
CA LEU A 39 3.02 -5.26 -14.59
C LEU A 39 1.98 -4.98 -13.51
N ALA A 40 1.82 -3.72 -13.08
CA ALA A 40 0.82 -3.34 -12.08
C ALA A 40 -0.60 -3.64 -12.57
N VAL A 41 -0.91 -3.28 -13.81
CA VAL A 41 -2.23 -3.51 -14.42
C VAL A 41 -2.55 -5.01 -14.53
N VAL A 42 -1.58 -5.83 -14.91
CA VAL A 42 -1.76 -7.30 -14.97
C VAL A 42 -1.98 -7.86 -13.55
N LEU A 43 -1.17 -7.45 -12.58
CA LEU A 43 -1.33 -7.89 -11.19
C LEU A 43 -2.63 -7.38 -10.54
N LYS A 44 -3.16 -6.24 -10.98
CA LYS A 44 -4.46 -5.71 -10.57
C LYS A 44 -5.59 -6.69 -10.90
N ARG A 45 -5.47 -7.47 -11.99
CA ARG A 45 -6.47 -8.47 -12.40
C ARG A 45 -6.53 -9.67 -11.46
N PHE A 46 -5.40 -10.04 -10.86
CA PHE A 46 -5.32 -11.14 -9.90
C PHE A 46 -5.76 -10.73 -8.49
N SER A 47 -6.27 -9.52 -8.29
CA SER A 47 -6.76 -9.09 -6.99
C SER A 47 -8.06 -9.81 -6.63
N ILE A 48 -8.14 -10.32 -5.41
CA ILE A 48 -9.34 -10.93 -4.87
C ILE A 48 -10.13 -9.82 -4.16
N MET A 49 -11.39 -9.63 -4.56
CA MET A 49 -12.32 -8.74 -3.89
C MET A 49 -13.25 -9.56 -3.00
N ILE A 50 -13.24 -9.25 -1.70
CA ILE A 50 -14.14 -9.86 -0.73
C ILE A 50 -15.30 -8.89 -0.51
N PRO A 51 -16.54 -9.26 -0.87
CA PRO A 51 -17.70 -8.43 -0.65
C PRO A 51 -18.02 -8.37 0.85
N LEU A 52 -17.97 -7.16 1.41
CA LEU A 52 -18.39 -6.91 2.79
C LEU A 52 -19.49 -5.86 2.75
N PHE A 53 -20.54 -6.08 3.53
CA PHE A 53 -21.71 -5.19 3.59
C PHE A 53 -22.47 -5.04 2.26
N GLY A 54 -22.39 -6.05 1.39
CA GLY A 54 -23.06 -6.03 0.07
C GLY A 54 -22.30 -5.29 -1.04
N PHE A 55 -21.11 -4.75 -0.74
CA PHE A 55 -20.22 -4.09 -1.70
C PHE A 55 -18.84 -4.74 -1.71
N GLU A 56 -18.16 -4.76 -2.86
CA GLU A 56 -16.78 -5.23 -3.01
C GLU A 56 -15.78 -4.26 -2.35
N SER A 57 -15.74 -4.25 -1.02
CA SER A 57 -15.07 -3.21 -0.24
C SER A 57 -13.66 -3.59 0.24
N LEU A 58 -13.33 -4.88 0.32
CA LEU A 58 -12.00 -5.35 0.69
C LEU A 58 -11.29 -5.98 -0.50
N LYS A 59 -10.35 -5.22 -1.06
CA LYS A 59 -9.49 -5.66 -2.16
C LYS A 59 -8.12 -6.12 -1.64
N ILE A 60 -7.77 -7.38 -1.90
CA ILE A 60 -6.42 -7.92 -1.67
C ILE A 60 -5.69 -7.94 -3.01
N SER A 61 -4.66 -7.12 -3.14
CA SER A 61 -4.02 -6.85 -4.43
C SER A 61 -2.51 -6.88 -4.33
N VAL A 62 -1.87 -7.59 -5.24
CA VAL A 62 -0.40 -7.64 -5.36
C VAL A 62 0.14 -6.47 -6.22
N GLU A 63 -0.74 -5.69 -6.85
CA GLU A 63 -0.38 -4.50 -7.65
C GLU A 63 0.41 -3.44 -6.87
N VAL A 64 0.29 -3.43 -5.55
CA VAL A 64 1.01 -2.51 -4.67
C VAL A 64 2.53 -2.69 -4.82
N ILE A 65 3.00 -3.91 -5.09
CA ILE A 65 4.44 -4.19 -5.22
C ILE A 65 5.05 -3.45 -6.44
N PRO A 66 4.57 -3.61 -7.69
CA PRO A 66 5.05 -2.81 -8.81
C PRO A 66 4.93 -1.30 -8.63
N MET A 67 3.87 -0.82 -7.96
CA MET A 67 3.68 0.61 -7.69
C MET A 67 4.74 1.15 -6.72
N LEU A 68 5.02 0.42 -5.66
CA LEU A 68 6.09 0.77 -4.72
C LEU A 68 7.46 0.70 -5.38
N LEU A 69 7.72 -0.31 -6.22
CA LEU A 69 8.94 -0.42 -7.01
C LEU A 69 9.12 0.79 -7.94
N ALA A 70 8.05 1.23 -8.61
CA ALA A 70 8.09 2.42 -9.44
C ALA A 70 8.46 3.67 -8.63
N GLY A 71 7.89 3.79 -7.43
CA GLY A 71 8.22 4.87 -6.52
C GLY A 71 9.69 4.88 -6.11
N VAL A 72 10.25 3.72 -5.74
CA VAL A 72 11.65 3.64 -5.27
C VAL A 72 12.67 3.82 -6.41
N LEU A 73 12.35 3.38 -7.63
CA LEU A 73 13.27 3.39 -8.77
C LEU A 73 13.23 4.67 -9.59
N LEU A 74 12.08 5.34 -9.68
CA LEU A 74 11.87 6.47 -10.58
C LEU A 74 11.71 7.81 -9.84
N ALA A 75 11.87 8.89 -10.59
CA ALA A 75 11.67 10.25 -10.08
C ALA A 75 10.17 10.53 -9.82
N PRO A 76 9.84 11.44 -8.87
CA PRO A 76 8.45 11.74 -8.53
C PRO A 76 7.57 12.14 -9.73
N GLY A 77 8.13 12.86 -10.71
CA GLY A 77 7.41 13.20 -11.95
C GLY A 77 6.93 11.99 -12.74
N TYR A 78 7.76 10.94 -12.85
CA TYR A 78 7.34 9.68 -13.48
C TYR A 78 6.31 8.95 -12.63
N CYS A 79 6.46 8.93 -11.31
CA CYS A 79 5.52 8.29 -10.40
C CYS A 79 4.11 8.88 -10.49
N PHE A 80 3.99 10.21 -10.60
CA PHE A 80 2.69 10.85 -10.81
C PHE A 80 1.99 10.32 -12.08
N ILE A 81 2.70 10.25 -13.20
CA ILE A 81 2.17 9.72 -14.46
C ILE A 81 1.84 8.23 -14.35
N ILE A 82 2.71 7.43 -13.73
CA ILE A 82 2.51 6.00 -13.54
C ILE A 82 1.25 5.72 -12.72
N GLY A 83 1.04 6.44 -11.62
CA GLY A 83 -0.16 6.29 -10.80
C GLY A 83 -1.45 6.61 -11.56
N LEU A 84 -1.45 7.67 -12.36
CA LEU A 84 -2.57 8.00 -13.25
C LEU A 84 -2.80 6.89 -14.30
N ALA A 85 -1.73 6.43 -14.94
CA ALA A 85 -1.80 5.43 -15.99
C ALA A 85 -2.33 4.09 -15.47
N ILE A 86 -1.84 3.60 -14.33
CA ILE A 86 -2.28 2.33 -13.73
C ILE A 86 -3.78 2.37 -13.40
N ASP A 87 -4.27 3.50 -12.88
CA ASP A 87 -5.67 3.62 -12.54
C ASP A 87 -6.55 3.67 -13.80
N TRP A 88 -6.22 4.55 -14.75
CA TRP A 88 -6.99 4.72 -15.98
C TRP A 88 -6.97 3.47 -16.86
N VAL A 89 -5.81 2.88 -17.09
CA VAL A 89 -5.70 1.62 -17.85
C VAL A 89 -6.45 0.50 -17.13
N GLY A 90 -6.36 0.44 -15.80
CA GLY A 90 -7.13 -0.52 -15.00
C GLY A 90 -8.64 -0.34 -15.15
N LEU A 91 -9.14 0.91 -15.19
CA LEU A 91 -10.55 1.22 -15.39
C LEU A 91 -11.05 0.86 -16.81
N ILE A 92 -10.19 0.99 -17.82
CA ILE A 92 -10.51 0.58 -19.19
C ILE A 92 -10.67 -0.95 -19.27
N ILE A 93 -9.81 -1.70 -18.59
CA ILE A 93 -9.80 -3.17 -18.64
C ILE A 93 -10.91 -3.80 -17.78
N ALA A 94 -11.21 -3.18 -16.64
CA ALA A 94 -12.24 -3.62 -15.70
C ALA A 94 -13.12 -2.42 -15.35
N PRO A 95 -14.11 -2.09 -16.19
CA PRO A 95 -14.98 -0.95 -15.96
C PRO A 95 -15.78 -1.15 -14.69
N THR A 96 -15.61 -0.22 -13.76
CA THR A 96 -16.47 -0.08 -12.57
C THR A 96 -17.57 0.93 -12.87
N SER A 97 -18.68 0.86 -12.14
CA SER A 97 -19.93 1.58 -12.42
C SER A 97 -19.77 3.11 -12.52
N PHE A 98 -18.72 3.68 -11.93
CA PHE A 98 -18.27 5.05 -12.18
C PHE A 98 -16.82 5.28 -11.69
N PRO A 99 -15.92 5.88 -12.50
CA PRO A 99 -14.54 6.15 -12.07
C PRO A 99 -14.50 7.21 -10.97
N PHE A 100 -13.91 6.86 -9.82
CA PHE A 100 -13.83 7.76 -8.67
C PHE A 100 -12.42 8.33 -8.51
N LEU A 101 -12.30 9.66 -8.68
CA LEU A 101 -11.01 10.38 -8.63
C LEU A 101 -10.26 10.24 -7.30
N GLY A 102 -10.93 9.91 -6.20
CA GLY A 102 -10.25 9.63 -4.94
C GLY A 102 -9.40 8.35 -5.01
N PHE A 103 -9.82 7.32 -5.76
CA PHE A 103 -8.99 6.13 -5.98
C PHE A 103 -7.82 6.42 -6.92
N THR A 104 -8.02 7.28 -7.91
CA THR A 104 -6.93 7.80 -8.74
C THR A 104 -5.90 8.55 -7.89
N LEU A 105 -6.34 9.40 -6.96
CA LEU A 105 -5.47 10.09 -5.99
C LEU A 105 -4.71 9.09 -5.12
N SER A 106 -5.38 8.06 -4.61
CA SER A 106 -4.73 6.97 -3.87
C SER A 106 -3.67 6.24 -4.70
N ALA A 107 -3.91 5.97 -5.99
CA ALA A 107 -2.94 5.31 -6.86
C ALA A 107 -1.71 6.19 -7.13
N VAL A 108 -1.92 7.48 -7.36
CA VAL A 108 -0.85 8.48 -7.49
C VAL A 108 -0.02 8.57 -6.21
N LEU A 109 -0.66 8.59 -5.04
CA LEU A 109 0.06 8.65 -3.76
C LEU A 109 0.84 7.37 -3.46
N GLN A 110 0.33 6.19 -3.82
CA GLN A 110 1.04 4.91 -3.64
C GLN A 110 2.40 4.86 -4.33
N THR A 111 2.54 5.54 -5.48
CA THR A 111 3.81 5.60 -6.23
C THR A 111 4.65 6.82 -5.83
N LEU A 112 4.03 7.96 -5.49
CA LEU A 112 4.74 9.18 -5.12
C LEU A 112 5.40 9.12 -3.74
N ILE A 113 4.71 8.58 -2.75
CA ILE A 113 5.20 8.54 -1.36
C ILE A 113 6.57 7.85 -1.29
N PRO A 114 6.77 6.64 -1.86
CA PRO A 114 8.09 5.98 -1.87
C PRO A 114 9.17 6.81 -2.57
N SER A 115 8.83 7.49 -3.68
CA SER A 115 9.79 8.28 -4.44
C SER A 115 10.30 9.49 -3.66
N ILE A 116 9.39 10.18 -2.96
CA ILE A 116 9.74 11.30 -2.10
C ILE A 116 10.58 10.84 -0.90
N ILE A 117 10.22 9.71 -0.30
CA ILE A 117 10.95 9.11 0.84
C ILE A 117 12.39 8.82 0.45
N VAL A 118 12.60 8.08 -0.64
CA VAL A 118 13.94 7.63 -1.06
C VAL A 118 14.84 8.81 -1.41
N ARG A 119 14.27 9.88 -1.99
CA ARG A 119 15.03 11.04 -2.46
C ARG A 119 15.29 12.10 -1.37
N ASN A 120 14.41 12.22 -0.38
CA ASN A 120 14.51 13.29 0.62
C ASN A 120 14.99 12.81 2.00
N ILE A 121 14.85 11.54 2.34
CA ILE A 121 15.28 11.03 3.66
C ILE A 121 16.78 10.72 3.65
N LYS A 122 17.53 11.48 4.46
CA LYS A 122 18.95 11.21 4.73
C LYS A 122 19.12 9.92 5.54
N ASP A 123 20.25 9.25 5.35
CA ASP A 123 20.50 7.92 5.91
C ASP A 123 20.56 7.90 7.46
N ASP A 124 20.87 9.03 8.10
CA ASP A 124 20.84 9.15 9.57
C ASP A 124 19.43 9.02 10.15
N TYR A 125 18.42 9.62 9.50
CA TYR A 125 17.03 9.52 9.93
C TYR A 125 16.45 8.12 9.70
N SER A 126 17.00 7.35 8.76
CA SER A 126 16.55 6.00 8.44
C SER A 126 16.58 5.07 9.67
N LYS A 127 17.63 5.17 10.51
CA LYS A 127 17.75 4.37 11.74
C LYS A 127 16.70 4.73 12.79
N TYR A 128 16.39 6.03 12.93
CA TYR A 128 15.35 6.49 13.85
C TYR A 128 13.97 6.05 13.36
N LEU A 129 13.68 6.23 12.07
CA LEU A 129 12.42 5.81 11.45
C LEU A 129 12.20 4.30 11.53
N GLU A 130 13.25 3.49 11.42
CA GLU A 130 13.16 2.04 11.63
C GLU A 130 12.63 1.71 13.04
N LYS A 131 13.11 2.41 14.08
CA LYS A 131 12.60 2.20 15.46
C LYS A 131 11.13 2.61 15.58
N VAL A 132 10.76 3.76 15.02
CA VAL A 132 9.37 4.24 15.02
C VAL A 132 8.46 3.23 14.34
N ILE A 133 8.87 2.67 13.20
CA ILE A 133 8.07 1.69 12.47
C ILE A 133 7.88 0.39 13.25
N LYS A 134 8.90 -0.08 13.97
CA LYS A 134 8.75 -1.26 14.85
C LYS A 134 7.66 -1.02 15.89
N VAL A 135 7.63 0.17 16.50
CA VAL A 135 6.58 0.54 17.48
C VAL A 135 5.21 0.59 16.80
N VAL A 136 5.10 1.21 15.63
CA VAL A 136 3.85 1.29 14.86
C VAL A 136 3.32 -0.10 14.50
N LEU A 137 4.18 -1.03 14.06
CA LEU A 137 3.76 -2.39 13.70
C LEU A 137 3.25 -3.18 14.92
N VAL A 138 3.86 -3.00 16.10
CA VAL A 138 3.36 -3.61 17.34
C VAL A 138 2.00 -3.02 17.71
N LEU A 139 1.83 -1.70 17.64
CA LEU A 139 0.55 -1.05 17.91
C LEU A 139 -0.56 -1.52 16.94
N LEU A 140 -0.24 -1.69 15.66
CA LEU A 140 -1.16 -2.24 14.67
C LEU A 140 -1.56 -3.68 15.01
N ALA A 141 -0.60 -4.53 15.40
CA ALA A 141 -0.89 -5.91 15.79
C ALA A 141 -1.79 -5.99 17.04
N ILE A 142 -1.53 -5.16 18.05
CA ILE A 142 -2.37 -5.08 19.25
C ILE A 142 -3.77 -4.59 18.89
N GLY A 143 -3.89 -3.53 18.08
CA GLY A 143 -5.16 -3.01 17.60
C GLY A 143 -5.97 -4.05 16.81
N ALA A 144 -5.30 -4.83 15.96
CA ALA A 144 -5.91 -5.94 15.23
C ALA A 144 -6.49 -6.99 16.20
N CYS A 145 -5.70 -7.41 17.21
CA CYS A 145 -6.12 -8.41 18.17
C CYS A 145 -7.33 -7.93 18.99
N VAL A 146 -7.26 -6.71 19.56
CA VAL A 146 -8.36 -6.13 20.33
C VAL A 146 -9.65 -6.09 19.52
N TYR A 147 -9.56 -5.72 18.24
CA TYR A 147 -10.73 -5.69 17.36
C TYR A 147 -11.28 -7.08 17.07
N VAL A 148 -10.43 -8.07 16.78
CA VAL A 148 -10.86 -9.46 16.54
C VAL A 148 -11.63 -10.03 17.73
N PHE A 149 -11.24 -9.66 18.96
CA PHE A 149 -11.98 -10.05 20.16
C PHE A 149 -13.30 -9.30 20.35
N SER A 150 -13.38 -8.03 19.91
CA SER A 150 -14.60 -7.22 19.97
C SER A 150 -15.64 -7.55 18.90
N LEU A 151 -15.27 -8.27 17.84
CA LEU A 151 -16.18 -8.66 16.78
C LEU A 151 -17.10 -9.81 17.23
N GLU A 152 -18.41 -9.60 17.31
CA GLU A 152 -19.37 -10.67 17.59
C GLU A 152 -19.92 -11.32 16.32
N GLN A 153 -20.14 -10.54 15.25
CA GLN A 153 -20.69 -11.02 13.98
C GLN A 153 -20.02 -10.33 12.79
N VAL A 154 -19.79 -11.07 11.69
CA VAL A 154 -19.37 -10.49 10.41
C VAL A 154 -20.40 -10.86 9.35
N THR A 155 -21.04 -9.83 8.79
CA THR A 155 -22.04 -9.97 7.73
C THR A 155 -21.35 -10.06 6.38
N ILE A 156 -21.17 -11.29 5.86
CA ILE A 156 -20.70 -11.51 4.49
C ILE A 156 -21.93 -11.67 3.59
N SER A 157 -22.15 -10.68 2.72
CA SER A 157 -23.10 -10.72 1.59
C SER A 157 -24.45 -11.42 1.85
N LYS A 158 -25.15 -11.08 2.96
CA LYS A 158 -26.47 -11.61 3.38
C LYS A 158 -26.50 -12.95 4.13
N GLN A 159 -25.34 -13.55 4.47
CA GLN A 159 -25.25 -14.55 5.52
C GLN A 159 -24.49 -13.97 6.73
N VAL A 160 -25.12 -14.02 7.90
CA VAL A 160 -24.46 -13.71 9.17
C VAL A 160 -23.64 -14.95 9.51
N VAL A 161 -22.33 -14.88 9.27
CA VAL A 161 -21.42 -15.90 9.77
C VAL A 161 -21.08 -15.48 11.18
N ASP A 162 -21.65 -16.19 12.16
CA ASP A 162 -21.24 -16.02 13.55
C ASP A 162 -19.77 -16.40 13.66
N ILE A 163 -18.95 -15.46 14.14
CA ILE A 163 -17.53 -15.75 14.35
C ILE A 163 -17.43 -16.54 15.65
N THR A 164 -17.36 -17.87 15.52
CA THR A 164 -17.06 -18.76 16.63
C THR A 164 -15.73 -18.36 17.28
N PHE A 165 -15.64 -18.50 18.61
CA PHE A 165 -14.44 -18.19 19.39
C PHE A 165 -13.14 -18.77 18.79
N ASN A 166 -13.22 -19.99 18.22
CA ASN A 166 -12.09 -20.65 17.55
C ASN A 166 -11.55 -19.84 16.36
N ILE A 167 -12.41 -19.21 15.57
CA ILE A 167 -12.01 -18.40 14.40
C ILE A 167 -11.35 -17.09 14.87
N LYS A 168 -11.85 -16.47 15.95
CA LYS A 168 -11.23 -15.26 16.54
C LYS A 168 -9.80 -15.54 16.99
N VAL A 169 -9.62 -16.62 17.75
CA VAL A 169 -8.29 -17.02 18.24
C VAL A 169 -7.37 -17.33 17.06
N PHE A 170 -7.84 -18.07 16.06
CA PHE A 170 -7.04 -18.38 14.87
C PHE A 170 -6.55 -17.12 14.13
N ILE A 171 -7.42 -16.13 13.87
CA ILE A 171 -7.05 -14.89 13.18
C ILE A 171 -6.04 -14.07 14.01
N SER A 172 -6.26 -13.96 15.32
CA SER A 172 -5.36 -13.22 16.21
C SER A 172 -3.95 -13.85 16.24
N VAL A 173 -3.87 -15.17 16.36
CA VAL A 173 -2.61 -15.93 16.33
C VAL A 173 -1.89 -15.74 14.99
N LEU A 174 -2.63 -15.82 13.87
CA LEU A 174 -2.07 -15.60 12.54
C LEU A 174 -1.50 -14.20 12.39
N CYS A 175 -2.17 -13.16 12.90
CA CYS A 175 -1.67 -11.78 12.87
C CYS A 175 -0.37 -11.63 13.67
N VAL A 176 -0.31 -12.20 14.87
CA VAL A 176 0.90 -12.16 15.72
C VAL A 176 2.05 -12.92 15.06
N ILE A 177 1.78 -14.08 14.47
CA ILE A 177 2.78 -14.85 13.72
C ILE A 177 3.34 -14.01 12.58
N MET A 178 2.50 -13.39 11.75
CA MET A 178 2.97 -12.61 10.59
C MET A 178 3.81 -11.39 11.00
N VAL A 179 3.44 -10.70 12.08
CA VAL A 179 4.23 -9.60 12.63
C VAL A 179 5.57 -10.12 13.19
N SER A 180 5.57 -11.26 13.89
CA SER A 180 6.81 -11.87 14.40
C SER A 180 7.75 -12.31 13.28
N VAL A 181 7.22 -12.86 12.18
CA VAL A 181 7.98 -13.21 10.97
C VAL A 181 8.65 -11.97 10.38
N LEU A 182 7.94 -10.85 10.30
CA LEU A 182 8.51 -9.58 9.84
C LEU A 182 9.68 -9.13 10.73
N PHE A 183 9.53 -9.20 12.06
CA PHE A 183 10.63 -8.88 12.98
C PHE A 183 11.85 -9.80 12.79
N MET A 184 11.61 -11.09 12.59
CA MET A 184 12.68 -12.06 12.31
C MET A 184 13.40 -11.74 11.01
N VAL A 185 12.67 -11.38 9.95
CA VAL A 185 13.23 -10.96 8.66
C VAL A 185 14.06 -9.68 8.80
N MET A 186 13.55 -8.67 9.53
CA MET A 186 14.31 -7.44 9.80
C MET A 186 15.63 -7.74 10.50
N TYR A 187 15.61 -8.62 11.50
CA TYR A 187 16.82 -9.05 12.21
C TYR A 187 17.80 -9.81 11.30
N TYR A 188 17.28 -10.70 10.45
CA TYR A 188 18.07 -11.44 9.47
C TYR A 188 18.77 -10.50 8.49
N TYR A 189 18.04 -9.55 7.89
CA TYR A 189 18.61 -8.61 6.93
C TYR A 189 19.60 -7.64 7.59
N LYS A 190 19.38 -7.24 8.84
CA LYS A 190 20.35 -6.43 9.60
C LYS A 190 21.69 -7.14 9.80
N ARG A 191 21.70 -8.46 9.95
CA ARG A 191 22.93 -9.24 10.14
C ARG A 191 23.62 -9.63 8.84
N LYS A 192 22.86 -9.87 7.77
CA LYS A 192 23.38 -10.47 6.53
C LYS A 192 23.73 -9.46 5.44
N LEU A 193 23.13 -8.27 5.42
CA LEU A 193 23.31 -7.31 4.34
C LEU A 193 24.51 -6.37 4.57
N ASN A 194 25.14 -5.96 3.48
CA ASN A 194 26.08 -4.83 3.46
C ASN A 194 25.34 -3.53 3.84
N ASN A 195 26.08 -2.52 4.31
CA ASN A 195 25.50 -1.25 4.75
C ASN A 195 24.61 -0.60 3.68
N ASP A 196 25.03 -0.55 2.41
CA ASP A 196 24.26 0.08 1.33
C ASP A 196 22.95 -0.66 1.01
N ASP A 197 22.99 -1.99 0.96
CA ASP A 197 21.81 -2.84 0.77
C ASP A 197 20.85 -2.70 1.97
N TYR A 198 21.38 -2.56 3.19
CA TYR A 198 20.59 -2.33 4.39
C TYR A 198 19.90 -0.96 4.39
N HIS A 199 20.58 0.10 3.95
CA HIS A 199 19.96 1.42 3.80
C HIS A 199 18.81 1.39 2.79
N LEU A 200 18.98 0.66 1.68
CA LEU A 200 17.94 0.49 0.68
C LEU A 200 16.76 -0.34 1.20
N PHE A 201 17.02 -1.41 1.96
CA PHE A 201 15.97 -2.16 2.66
C PHE A 201 15.17 -1.27 3.61
N ASN A 202 15.84 -0.45 4.41
CA ASN A 202 15.14 0.45 5.34
C ASN A 202 14.28 1.48 4.61
N LYS A 203 14.76 2.07 3.51
CA LYS A 203 13.97 2.98 2.67
C LYS A 203 12.75 2.28 2.06
N TRP A 204 12.91 1.03 1.61
CA TRP A 204 11.80 0.20 1.12
C TRP A 204 10.76 -0.04 2.23
N LEU A 205 11.21 -0.48 3.41
CA LEU A 205 10.35 -0.77 4.55
C LEU A 205 9.56 0.47 5.01
N ILE A 206 10.22 1.63 5.10
CA ILE A 206 9.59 2.91 5.42
C ILE A 206 8.53 3.26 4.37
N SER A 207 8.84 3.04 3.09
CA SER A 207 7.92 3.32 1.99
C SER A 207 6.66 2.46 2.06
N VAL A 208 6.80 1.15 2.26
CA VAL A 208 5.65 0.23 2.38
C VAL A 208 4.75 0.67 3.54
N VAL A 209 5.31 0.85 4.74
CA VAL A 209 4.50 1.16 5.92
C VAL A 209 3.81 2.52 5.80
N LEU A 210 4.50 3.56 5.30
CA LEU A 210 3.88 4.87 5.11
C LEU A 210 2.78 4.86 4.06
N VAL A 211 2.95 4.10 2.96
CA VAL A 211 1.91 3.95 1.95
C VAL A 211 0.68 3.23 2.52
N GLU A 212 0.86 2.13 3.24
CA GLU A 212 -0.27 1.42 3.85
C GLU A 212 -0.97 2.28 4.91
N MET A 213 -0.22 3.07 5.70
CA MET A 213 -0.82 3.99 6.66
C MET A 213 -1.60 5.12 5.99
N ALA A 214 -1.00 5.83 5.03
CA ALA A 214 -1.63 6.98 4.40
C ALA A 214 -2.77 6.57 3.47
N VAL A 215 -2.56 5.53 2.65
CA VAL A 215 -3.50 5.15 1.61
C VAL A 215 -4.48 4.12 2.12
N THR A 216 -3.99 3.02 2.68
CA THR A 216 -4.85 1.89 3.06
C THR A 216 -5.61 2.12 4.36
N PHE A 217 -5.05 2.82 5.36
CA PHE A 217 -5.77 3.11 6.60
C PHE A 217 -6.54 4.44 6.58
N CYS A 218 -6.06 5.48 5.90
CA CYS A 218 -6.76 6.78 5.89
C CYS A 218 -7.63 6.97 4.65
N LEU A 219 -7.03 6.95 3.46
CA LEU A 219 -7.73 7.35 2.23
C LEU A 219 -8.76 6.32 1.79
N THR A 220 -8.42 5.03 1.75
CA THR A 220 -9.35 4.02 1.22
C THR A 220 -10.62 3.85 2.05
N PRO A 221 -10.62 3.81 3.40
CA PRO A 221 -11.87 3.78 4.17
C PRO A 221 -12.69 5.06 3.99
N TYR A 222 -12.01 6.21 3.87
CA TYR A 222 -12.67 7.48 3.61
C TYR A 222 -13.40 7.48 2.25
N TRP A 223 -12.76 6.97 1.20
CA TRP A 223 -13.40 6.83 -0.12
C TRP A 223 -14.59 5.87 -0.10
N LEU A 224 -14.47 4.76 0.63
CA LEU A 224 -15.58 3.81 0.77
C LEU A 224 -16.75 4.39 1.56
N GLN A 225 -16.50 5.19 2.59
CA GLN A 225 -17.55 5.91 3.29
C GLN A 225 -18.27 6.89 2.37
N VAL A 226 -17.53 7.62 1.54
CA VAL A 226 -18.09 8.61 0.61
C VAL A 226 -18.87 7.96 -0.54
N MET A 227 -18.39 6.83 -1.08
CA MET A 227 -19.03 6.17 -2.23
C MET A 227 -20.16 5.22 -1.85
N TYR A 228 -19.96 4.42 -0.80
CA TYR A 228 -20.85 3.32 -0.45
C TYR A 228 -21.56 3.53 0.90
N GLY A 229 -21.26 4.63 1.62
CA GLY A 229 -21.85 4.90 2.93
C GLY A 229 -21.35 3.98 4.05
N ILE A 230 -20.29 3.19 3.81
CA ILE A 230 -19.75 2.24 4.80
C ILE A 230 -19.07 3.03 5.93
N PRO A 231 -19.37 2.76 7.22
CA PRO A 231 -18.72 3.45 8.33
C PRO A 231 -17.19 3.32 8.30
N PHE A 232 -16.50 4.45 8.45
CA PHE A 232 -15.03 4.53 8.42
C PHE A 232 -14.38 3.56 9.41
N THR A 233 -14.88 3.52 10.65
CA THR A 233 -14.34 2.69 11.73
C THR A 233 -14.38 1.21 11.36
N LEU A 234 -15.53 0.72 10.87
CA LEU A 234 -15.69 -0.67 10.44
C LEU A 234 -14.74 -1.03 9.29
N SER A 235 -14.65 -0.16 8.27
CA SER A 235 -13.77 -0.39 7.13
C SER A 235 -12.29 -0.39 7.52
N LEU A 236 -11.88 0.53 8.42
CA LEU A 236 -10.52 0.61 8.92
C LEU A 236 -10.12 -0.68 9.63
N PHE A 237 -10.96 -1.18 10.54
CA PHE A 237 -10.58 -2.34 11.35
C PHE A 237 -10.42 -3.64 10.56
N ILE A 238 -11.28 -3.87 9.56
CA ILE A 238 -11.14 -5.01 8.66
C ILE A 238 -9.80 -4.93 7.90
N ARG A 239 -9.41 -3.73 7.48
CA ARG A 239 -8.14 -3.50 6.79
C ARG A 239 -6.96 -3.72 7.71
N VAL A 240 -7.04 -3.36 8.99
CA VAL A 240 -5.97 -3.61 9.97
C VAL A 240 -5.62 -5.11 10.02
N ILE A 241 -6.62 -5.99 10.02
CA ILE A 241 -6.39 -7.45 9.98
C ILE A 241 -5.68 -7.87 8.69
N LYS A 242 -6.19 -7.42 7.53
CA LYS A 242 -5.58 -7.73 6.23
C LYS A 242 -4.13 -7.23 6.15
N GLU A 243 -3.87 -6.02 6.60
CA GLU A 243 -2.55 -5.38 6.50
C GLU A 243 -1.52 -6.01 7.45
N CYS A 244 -1.93 -6.62 8.57
CA CYS A 244 -1.02 -7.45 9.38
C CYS A 244 -0.39 -8.60 8.57
N ILE A 245 -1.10 -9.11 7.55
CA ILE A 245 -0.61 -10.14 6.63
C ILE A 245 0.11 -9.48 5.45
N MET A 246 -0.47 -8.40 4.92
CA MET A 246 -0.05 -7.84 3.64
C MET A 246 1.25 -7.02 3.73
N ILE A 247 1.47 -6.31 4.84
CA ILE A 247 2.71 -5.55 5.08
C ILE A 247 3.95 -6.47 5.05
N PRO A 248 4.02 -7.59 5.81
CA PRO A 248 5.14 -8.53 5.71
C PRO A 248 5.39 -9.04 4.30
N VAL A 249 4.33 -9.42 3.58
CA VAL A 249 4.44 -9.94 2.22
C VAL A 249 4.97 -8.88 1.26
N ASN A 250 4.43 -7.65 1.32
CA ASN A 250 4.87 -6.52 0.50
C ASN A 250 6.35 -6.17 0.77
N ILE A 251 6.79 -6.22 2.04
CA ILE A 251 8.19 -5.99 2.41
C ILE A 251 9.10 -7.08 1.86
N ILE A 252 8.78 -8.36 2.12
CA ILE A 252 9.64 -9.50 1.76
C ILE A 252 9.73 -9.68 0.25
N LEU A 253 8.58 -9.79 -0.43
CA LEU A 253 8.54 -10.02 -1.87
C LEU A 253 9.07 -8.81 -2.64
N GLY A 254 8.60 -7.60 -2.26
CA GLY A 254 8.98 -6.38 -2.96
C GLY A 254 10.47 -6.07 -2.82
N TYR A 255 11.07 -6.26 -1.64
CA TYR A 255 12.52 -6.08 -1.50
C TYR A 255 13.33 -7.12 -2.29
N THR A 256 12.85 -8.37 -2.34
CA THR A 256 13.50 -9.42 -3.15
C THR A 256 13.55 -9.02 -4.62
N ILE A 257 12.42 -8.54 -5.16
CA ILE A 257 12.34 -8.06 -6.55
C ILE A 257 13.22 -6.82 -6.76
N LEU A 258 13.16 -5.86 -5.84
CA LEU A 258 13.97 -4.64 -5.91
C LEU A 258 15.47 -4.95 -6.00
N ARG A 259 15.94 -5.94 -5.23
CA ARG A 259 17.33 -6.37 -5.25
C ARG A 259 17.73 -7.01 -6.57
N VAL A 260 16.83 -7.76 -7.21
CA VAL A 260 17.06 -8.35 -8.54
C VAL A 260 17.16 -7.24 -9.59
N ILE A 261 16.23 -6.28 -9.57
CA ILE A 261 16.23 -5.17 -10.54
C ILE A 261 17.51 -4.32 -10.43
N LYS A 262 18.02 -4.06 -9.22
CA LYS A 262 19.25 -3.27 -9.03
C LYS A 262 20.52 -4.01 -9.50
N ARG A 263 20.46 -5.34 -9.67
CA ARG A 263 21.58 -6.15 -10.15
C ARG A 263 21.61 -6.30 -11.68
N LEU A 264 20.48 -6.03 -12.34
CA LEU A 264 20.35 -5.98 -13.81
C LEU A 264 20.83 -4.63 -14.33
#